data_AF-A9DS40-F1
#
_entry.id   AF-A9DS40-F1
#
_cell.length_a   1.000
_cell.length_b   1.000
_cell.length_c   1.000
_cell.angle_alpha   90.00
_cell.angle_beta   90.00
_cell.angle_gamma   90.00
#
_symmetry.space_group_name_H-M   'P 1'
#
loop_
_entity.id
_entity.type
_entity.pdbx_description
1 polymer ?
#
loop_
_entity_poly.entity_id
_entity_poly.type
_entity_poly.pdbx_seq_one_letter_code
_entity_poly.pdbx_strand_id
1 'polypeptide(L)'
;MNVLLLTILGIVLIGGIIYLILHLIKKNNPSKTPEKPKVIQEPKSVATTIEKDNRTYSEKLLQTKKGYPFESWREAFFEYDMEQYTEENCNAAKAIFDNLIAGLLKIGEHGSEKEKLALFETAVNALNSLNDKVEGLIETGEREDLCELIDEITVAAGLNPENYADGEGLADLWREW
;
A
#
# COMPACT_ATOMS: atom_id res chain seq x y z
N MET A 1 16.70 -13.06 -43.51
CA MET A 1 15.98 -13.17 -42.21
C MET A 1 16.56 -12.19 -41.17
N ASN A 2 16.78 -10.92 -41.54
CA ASN A 2 17.39 -9.90 -40.66
C ASN A 2 16.69 -8.53 -40.69
N VAL A 3 15.61 -8.37 -41.46
CA VAL A 3 14.89 -7.09 -41.57
C VAL A 3 13.74 -7.00 -40.57
N LEU A 4 13.19 -8.14 -40.13
CA LEU A 4 12.03 -8.19 -39.21
C LEU A 4 12.43 -8.03 -37.72
N LEU A 5 13.68 -8.31 -37.35
CA LEU A 5 14.14 -8.21 -35.96
C LEU A 5 14.48 -6.76 -35.56
N LEU A 6 14.85 -5.91 -36.53
CA LEU A 6 15.22 -4.52 -36.29
C LEU A 6 14.01 -3.59 -36.16
N THR A 7 12.85 -3.95 -36.73
CA THR A 7 11.63 -3.12 -36.63
C THR A 7 10.95 -3.26 -35.27
N ILE A 8 11.02 -4.43 -34.64
CA ILE A 8 10.42 -4.65 -33.30
C ILE A 8 11.24 -3.97 -32.21
N LEU A 9 12.58 -4.01 -32.28
CA LEU A 9 13.44 -3.29 -31.33
C LEU A 9 13.31 -1.76 -31.44
N GLY A 10 13.03 -1.24 -32.64
CA GLY A 10 12.86 0.20 -32.88
C GLY A 10 11.59 0.78 -32.25
N ILE A 11 10.51 0.01 -32.17
CA ILE A 11 9.22 0.47 -31.62
C ILE A 11 9.24 0.53 -30.08
N VAL A 12 9.90 -0.43 -29.43
CA VAL A 12 10.00 -0.47 -27.95
C VAL A 12 10.89 0.66 -27.41
N LEU A 13 11.98 1.01 -28.10
CA LEU A 13 12.85 2.12 -27.70
C LEU A 13 12.19 3.50 -27.87
N ILE A 14 11.39 3.71 -28.92
CA ILE A 14 10.72 5.00 -29.16
C ILE A 14 9.55 5.20 -28.18
N GLY A 15 8.78 4.15 -27.87
CA GLY A 15 7.70 4.21 -26.89
C GLY A 15 8.18 4.52 -25.47
N GLY A 16 9.27 3.89 -25.03
CA GLY A 16 9.89 4.14 -23.72
C GLY A 16 10.42 5.57 -23.58
N ILE A 17 11.06 6.10 -24.63
CA ILE A 17 11.57 7.48 -24.63
C ILE A 17 10.44 8.51 -24.57
N ILE A 18 9.32 8.29 -25.28
CA ILE A 18 8.16 9.19 -25.24
C ILE A 18 7.49 9.17 -23.87
N TYR A 19 7.32 7.99 -23.25
CA TYR A 19 6.78 7.87 -21.89
C TYR A 19 7.66 8.58 -20.86
N LEU A 20 8.99 8.40 -20.94
CA LEU A 20 9.93 9.06 -20.03
C LEU A 20 9.92 10.58 -20.20
N ILE A 21 9.85 11.09 -21.43
CA ILE A 21 9.75 12.53 -21.71
C ILE A 21 8.45 13.11 -21.15
N LEU A 22 7.31 12.43 -21.33
CA LEU A 22 6.02 12.87 -20.78
C LEU A 22 5.99 12.83 -19.25
N HIS A 23 6.59 11.79 -18.64
CA HIS A 23 6.71 11.66 -17.19
C HIS A 23 7.60 12.76 -16.58
N LEU A 24 8.72 13.10 -17.24
CA LEU A 24 9.60 14.19 -16.82
C LEU A 24 8.95 15.57 -16.99
N ILE A 25 8.15 15.79 -18.05
CA ILE A 25 7.38 17.02 -18.24
C ILE A 25 6.31 17.17 -17.13
N LYS A 26 5.65 16.08 -16.71
CA LYS A 26 4.67 16.09 -15.61
C LYS A 26 5.31 16.44 -14.27
N LYS A 27 6.53 15.97 -13.99
CA LYS A 27 7.27 16.23 -12.74
C LYS A 27 7.84 17.66 -12.67
N ASN A 28 8.20 18.26 -13.81
CA ASN A 28 8.90 19.54 -13.88
C ASN A 28 8.05 20.75 -14.29
N ASN A 29 6.71 20.64 -14.24
CA ASN A 29 5.84 21.78 -14.55
C ASN A 29 5.28 22.41 -13.24
N PRO A 30 6.00 23.35 -12.60
CA PRO A 30 5.42 24.14 -11.53
C PRO A 30 4.40 25.07 -12.16
N SER A 31 3.12 24.89 -11.81
CA SER A 31 2.07 25.86 -12.08
C SER A 31 2.46 27.21 -11.45
N LYS A 32 3.02 28.09 -12.27
CA LYS A 32 3.25 29.50 -11.95
C LYS A 32 2.30 30.34 -12.80
N THR A 33 1.19 30.74 -12.19
CA THR A 33 0.35 31.83 -12.70
C THR A 33 0.85 33.15 -12.07
N PRO A 34 0.96 34.26 -12.83
CA PRO A 34 1.79 35.41 -12.45
C PRO A 34 1.21 36.26 -11.32
N GLU A 35 2.10 36.68 -10.43
CA GLU A 35 1.88 37.55 -9.27
C GLU A 35 1.67 39.02 -9.70
N LYS A 36 0.69 39.70 -9.09
CA LYS A 36 0.52 41.16 -9.09
C LYS A 36 0.17 41.63 -7.66
N PRO A 37 0.49 42.89 -7.30
CA PRO A 37 1.28 43.18 -6.11
C PRO A 37 0.56 43.16 -4.75
N LYS A 38 1.39 42.91 -3.73
CA LYS A 38 1.17 42.74 -2.29
C LYS A 38 0.29 43.82 -1.64
N VAL A 39 -0.82 43.39 -1.03
CA VAL A 39 -1.51 44.13 0.04
C VAL A 39 -1.47 43.25 1.29
N ILE A 40 -0.91 43.79 2.37
CA ILE A 40 -0.68 43.12 3.65
C ILE A 40 -2.04 42.77 4.29
N GLN A 41 -2.29 41.49 4.56
CA GLN A 41 -3.36 41.04 5.45
C GLN A 41 -2.82 39.95 6.39
N GLU A 42 -3.18 40.08 7.67
CA GLU A 42 -2.79 39.26 8.82
C GLU A 42 -3.15 37.76 8.66
N PRO A 43 -2.43 36.83 9.32
CA PRO A 43 -2.57 35.40 9.08
C PRO A 43 -3.91 34.84 9.56
N LYS A 44 -4.76 34.44 8.61
CA LYS A 44 -5.93 33.59 8.85
C LYS A 44 -5.48 32.14 8.95
N SER A 45 -5.72 31.51 10.10
CA SER A 45 -5.54 30.07 10.31
C SER A 45 -6.38 29.28 9.29
N VAL A 46 -5.73 28.49 8.46
CA VAL A 46 -6.39 27.53 7.58
C VAL A 46 -6.82 26.34 8.45
N ALA A 47 -8.08 26.38 8.89
CA ALA A 47 -8.72 25.19 9.44
C ALA A 47 -9.03 24.26 8.27
N THR A 48 -8.23 23.21 8.11
CA THR A 48 -8.53 22.09 7.23
C THR A 48 -9.75 21.36 7.80
N THR A 49 -10.88 21.42 7.09
CA THR A 49 -12.08 20.67 7.43
C THR A 49 -11.80 19.18 7.27
N ILE A 50 -11.52 18.49 8.37
CA ILE A 50 -11.49 17.03 8.40
C ILE A 50 -12.95 16.57 8.30
N GLU A 51 -13.34 16.01 7.14
CA GLU A 51 -14.60 15.27 7.06
C GLU A 51 -14.51 14.12 8.07
N LYS A 52 -15.35 14.19 9.10
CA LYS A 52 -15.41 13.17 10.14
C LYS A 52 -16.00 11.92 9.51
N ASP A 53 -15.15 10.92 9.26
CA ASP A 53 -15.59 9.62 8.77
C ASP A 53 -16.59 9.00 9.77
N ASN A 54 -17.86 8.94 9.36
CA ASN A 54 -18.99 8.50 10.18
C ASN A 54 -19.14 6.97 10.27
N ARG A 55 -18.25 6.19 9.63
CA ARG A 55 -18.25 4.73 9.74
C ARG A 55 -17.94 4.28 11.17
N THR A 56 -18.60 3.19 11.58
CA THR A 56 -18.26 2.45 12.80
C THR A 56 -16.88 1.82 12.72
N TYR A 57 -16.30 1.45 13.87
CA TYR A 57 -15.04 0.70 13.94
C TYR A 57 -15.03 -0.52 13.01
N SER A 58 -16.08 -1.35 13.08
CA SER A 58 -16.18 -2.56 12.27
C SER A 58 -16.29 -2.27 10.77
N GLU A 59 -17.03 -1.23 10.38
CA GLU A 59 -17.15 -0.82 8.97
C GLU A 59 -15.82 -0.29 8.43
N LYS A 60 -15.05 0.46 9.24
CA LYS A 60 -13.71 0.92 8.87
C LYS A 60 -12.79 -0.26 8.60
N LEU A 61 -12.74 -1.25 9.51
CA LEU A 61 -11.93 -2.46 9.33
C LEU A 61 -12.37 -3.30 8.14
N LEU A 62 -13.67 -3.48 7.91
CA LEU A 62 -14.15 -4.27 6.77
C LEU A 62 -13.91 -3.57 5.42
N GLN A 63 -13.87 -2.23 5.41
CA GLN A 63 -13.57 -1.47 4.21
C GLN A 63 -12.14 -1.71 3.69
N THR A 64 -11.15 -1.90 4.57
CA THR A 64 -9.74 -2.09 4.15
C THR A 64 -9.55 -3.32 3.28
N LYS A 65 -10.49 -4.28 3.31
CA LYS A 65 -10.50 -5.43 2.39
C LYS A 65 -10.55 -5.05 0.90
N LYS A 66 -10.97 -3.83 0.58
CA LYS A 66 -10.95 -3.32 -0.80
C LYS A 66 -9.53 -2.98 -1.28
N GLY A 67 -8.59 -2.77 -0.37
CA GLY A 67 -7.17 -2.58 -0.66
C GLY A 67 -6.37 -3.89 -0.72
N TYR A 68 -7.03 -5.05 -0.77
CA TYR A 68 -6.32 -6.32 -0.87
C TYR A 68 -5.62 -6.46 -2.24
N PRO A 69 -4.29 -6.69 -2.27
CA PRO A 69 -3.54 -6.77 -3.52
C PRO A 69 -3.60 -8.17 -4.18
N PHE A 70 -4.14 -9.17 -3.48
CA PHE A 70 -3.99 -10.59 -3.84
C PHE A 70 -4.68 -10.99 -5.15
N GLU A 71 -5.71 -10.26 -5.59
CA GLU A 71 -6.31 -10.48 -6.92
C GLU A 71 -5.36 -10.04 -8.03
N SER A 72 -4.75 -8.86 -7.90
CA SER A 72 -3.71 -8.35 -8.82
C SER A 72 -2.49 -9.28 -8.87
N TRP A 73 -2.02 -9.76 -7.71
CA TRP A 73 -0.95 -10.75 -7.67
C TRP A 73 -1.35 -12.03 -8.41
N ARG A 74 -2.60 -12.49 -8.23
CA ARG A 74 -3.10 -13.67 -8.93
C ARG A 74 -3.22 -13.45 -10.44
N GLU A 75 -3.54 -12.25 -10.90
CA GLU A 75 -3.51 -11.89 -12.33
C GLU A 75 -2.10 -12.02 -12.90
N ALA A 76 -1.07 -11.58 -12.16
CA ALA A 76 0.32 -11.68 -12.57
C ALA A 76 0.81 -13.13 -12.79
N PHE A 77 0.20 -14.13 -12.13
CA PHE A 77 0.43 -15.55 -12.44
C PHE A 77 0.07 -15.87 -13.90
N PHE A 78 -1.04 -15.34 -14.42
CA PHE A 78 -1.50 -15.62 -15.78
C PHE A 78 -0.87 -14.70 -16.82
N GLU A 79 -0.60 -13.44 -16.46
CA GLU A 79 -0.10 -12.43 -17.41
C GLU A 79 1.42 -12.48 -17.58
N TYR A 80 2.14 -12.80 -16.53
CA TYR A 80 3.60 -12.70 -16.47
C TYR A 80 4.29 -13.99 -16.05
N ASP A 81 3.55 -15.10 -15.93
CA ASP A 81 4.08 -16.42 -15.53
C ASP A 81 4.76 -16.38 -14.15
N MET A 82 4.23 -15.54 -13.25
CA MET A 82 4.72 -15.38 -11.88
C MET A 82 4.24 -16.56 -11.02
N GLU A 83 4.93 -17.69 -11.13
CA GLU A 83 4.55 -18.97 -10.50
C GLU A 83 4.37 -18.89 -8.98
N GLN A 84 5.00 -17.94 -8.30
CA GLN A 84 4.78 -17.70 -6.86
C GLN A 84 3.34 -17.31 -6.52
N TYR A 85 2.58 -16.73 -7.47
CA TYR A 85 1.20 -16.27 -7.27
C TYR A 85 0.15 -17.32 -7.64
N THR A 86 0.40 -18.56 -7.19
CA THR A 86 -0.64 -19.60 -7.22
C THR A 86 -1.88 -19.16 -6.42
N GLU A 87 -3.04 -19.71 -6.75
CA GLU A 87 -4.28 -19.44 -6.01
C GLU A 87 -4.12 -19.81 -4.54
N GLU A 88 -3.42 -20.90 -4.25
CA GLU A 88 -3.12 -21.33 -2.89
C GLU A 88 -2.29 -20.28 -2.13
N ASN A 89 -1.21 -19.77 -2.74
CA ASN A 89 -0.32 -18.80 -2.11
C ASN A 89 -1.02 -17.45 -1.89
N CYS A 90 -1.73 -16.94 -2.91
CA CYS A 90 -2.50 -15.69 -2.78
C CYS A 90 -3.61 -15.82 -1.73
N ASN A 91 -4.31 -16.96 -1.68
CA ASN A 91 -5.32 -17.22 -0.66
C ASN A 91 -4.70 -17.36 0.75
N ALA A 92 -3.50 -17.92 0.86
CA ALA A 92 -2.79 -17.99 2.14
C ALA A 92 -2.41 -16.59 2.65
N ALA A 93 -1.87 -15.72 1.79
CA ALA A 93 -1.57 -14.34 2.14
C ALA A 93 -2.85 -13.57 2.52
N LYS A 94 -3.91 -13.70 1.72
CA LYS A 94 -5.23 -13.12 2.02
C LYS A 94 -5.78 -13.57 3.37
N ALA A 95 -5.68 -14.87 3.68
CA ALA A 95 -6.19 -15.43 4.92
C ALA A 95 -5.48 -14.83 6.16
N ILE A 96 -4.20 -14.47 6.05
CA ILE A 96 -3.46 -13.80 7.13
C ILE A 96 -4.11 -12.44 7.48
N PHE A 97 -4.43 -11.63 6.46
CA PHE A 97 -5.12 -10.35 6.68
C PHE A 97 -6.58 -10.51 7.10
N ASP A 98 -7.28 -11.52 6.59
CA ASP A 98 -8.63 -11.84 7.07
C ASP A 98 -8.61 -12.20 8.56
N ASN A 99 -7.60 -12.94 9.02
CA ASN A 99 -7.43 -13.31 10.42
C ASN A 99 -7.06 -12.11 11.29
N LEU A 100 -6.18 -11.21 10.81
CA LEU A 100 -5.88 -9.94 11.48
C LEU A 100 -7.16 -9.13 11.72
N ILE A 101 -7.93 -8.89 10.65
CA ILE A 101 -9.19 -8.13 10.73
C ILE A 101 -10.20 -8.82 11.63
N ALA A 102 -10.35 -10.15 11.55
CA ALA A 102 -11.24 -10.90 12.42
C ALA A 102 -10.82 -10.81 13.90
N GLY A 103 -9.52 -10.84 14.19
CA GLY A 103 -8.97 -10.63 15.53
C GLY A 103 -9.29 -9.24 16.08
N LEU A 104 -9.07 -8.20 15.27
CA LEU A 104 -9.38 -6.81 15.61
C LEU A 104 -10.87 -6.60 15.86
N LEU A 105 -11.74 -7.15 15.01
CA LEU A 105 -13.19 -7.14 15.20
C LEU A 105 -13.61 -7.84 16.50
N LYS A 106 -12.93 -8.94 16.86
CA LYS A 106 -13.24 -9.73 18.05
C LYS A 106 -12.88 -9.00 19.35
N ILE A 107 -11.73 -8.34 19.41
CA ILE A 107 -11.34 -7.54 20.59
C ILE A 107 -12.07 -6.19 20.63
N GLY A 108 -12.53 -5.70 19.47
CA GLY A 108 -13.35 -4.52 19.32
C GLY A 108 -12.58 -3.20 19.48
N GLU A 109 -13.31 -2.09 19.31
CA GLU A 109 -12.75 -0.72 19.34
C GLU A 109 -11.98 -0.43 20.64
N HIS A 110 -12.50 -0.93 21.76
CA HIS A 110 -11.94 -0.75 23.10
C HIS A 110 -10.86 -1.77 23.48
N GLY A 111 -10.46 -2.67 22.58
CA GLY A 111 -9.29 -3.52 22.78
C GLY A 111 -8.04 -2.66 23.02
N SER A 112 -7.17 -3.10 23.93
CA SER A 112 -5.98 -2.33 24.27
C SER A 112 -5.03 -2.24 23.09
N GLU A 113 -4.21 -1.18 23.05
CA GLU A 113 -3.16 -1.03 22.04
C GLU A 113 -2.25 -2.27 21.99
N LYS A 114 -1.85 -2.79 23.14
CA LYS A 114 -1.03 -4.01 23.24
C LYS A 114 -1.69 -5.22 22.57
N GLU A 115 -3.00 -5.43 22.77
CA GLU A 115 -3.73 -6.53 22.13
C GLU A 115 -3.82 -6.35 20.63
N LYS A 116 -4.04 -5.11 20.16
CA LYS A 116 -4.06 -4.79 18.72
C LYS A 116 -2.69 -5.03 18.09
N LEU A 117 -1.61 -4.53 18.70
CA LEU A 117 -0.23 -4.72 18.23
C LEU A 117 0.15 -6.20 18.14
N ALA A 118 -0.23 -7.02 19.13
CA ALA A 118 0.02 -8.46 19.10
C ALA A 118 -0.66 -9.16 17.90
N LEU A 119 -1.81 -8.67 17.44
CA LEU A 119 -2.46 -9.18 16.23
C LEU A 119 -1.69 -8.81 14.96
N PHE A 120 -1.18 -7.58 14.86
CA PHE A 120 -0.33 -7.16 13.74
C PHE A 120 0.97 -7.95 13.69
N GLU A 121 1.65 -8.10 14.82
CA GLU A 121 2.87 -8.91 14.96
C GLU A 121 2.60 -10.37 14.54
N THR A 122 1.46 -10.94 14.94
CA THR A 122 1.05 -12.29 14.52
C THR A 122 0.88 -12.36 12.99
N ALA A 123 0.26 -11.36 12.37
CA ALA A 123 0.06 -11.32 10.94
C ALA A 123 1.38 -11.18 10.16
N VAL A 124 2.26 -10.28 10.59
CA VAL A 124 3.58 -10.09 9.97
C VAL A 124 4.43 -11.35 10.08
N ASN A 125 4.48 -11.99 11.26
CA ASN A 125 5.19 -13.25 11.43
C ASN A 125 4.65 -14.38 10.54
N ALA A 126 3.33 -14.41 10.32
CA ALA A 126 2.72 -15.34 9.40
C ALA A 126 3.09 -15.04 7.93
N LEU A 127 3.20 -13.76 7.54
CA LEU A 127 3.66 -13.35 6.21
C LEU A 127 5.13 -13.71 5.99
N ASN A 128 6.00 -13.45 6.97
CA ASN A 128 7.41 -13.86 6.94
C ASN A 128 7.51 -15.39 6.76
N SER A 129 6.75 -16.15 7.55
CA SER A 129 6.72 -17.61 7.47
C SER A 129 6.17 -18.14 6.14
N LEU A 130 5.27 -17.41 5.49
CA LEU A 130 4.74 -17.75 4.17
C LEU A 130 5.78 -17.46 3.08
N ASN A 131 6.43 -16.31 3.14
CA ASN A 131 7.51 -15.93 2.24
C ASN A 131 8.71 -16.88 2.31
N ASP A 132 9.06 -17.37 3.50
CA ASP A 132 10.12 -18.38 3.67
C ASP A 132 9.81 -19.71 2.96
N LYS A 133 8.52 -20.00 2.74
CA LYS A 133 8.06 -21.24 2.07
C LYS A 133 7.85 -21.07 0.58
N VAL A 134 7.60 -19.84 0.13
CA VAL A 134 7.28 -19.52 -1.25
C VAL A 134 8.31 -18.49 -1.73
N GLU A 135 9.33 -18.99 -2.41
CA GLU A 135 10.42 -18.16 -2.95
C GLU A 135 9.85 -17.03 -3.83
N GLY A 136 10.29 -15.79 -3.58
CA GLY A 136 9.89 -14.62 -4.35
C GLY A 136 8.44 -14.16 -4.13
N LEU A 137 7.76 -14.62 -3.08
CA LEU A 137 6.38 -14.20 -2.79
C LEU A 137 6.29 -12.74 -2.34
N ILE A 138 7.24 -12.28 -1.53
CA ILE A 138 7.29 -10.90 -1.02
C ILE A 138 8.64 -10.29 -1.39
N GLU A 139 8.65 -9.54 -2.50
CA GLU A 139 9.77 -8.69 -2.90
C GLU A 139 9.46 -7.22 -2.55
N THR A 140 10.19 -6.28 -3.15
CA THR A 140 10.02 -4.85 -2.86
C THR A 140 8.61 -4.34 -3.16
N GLY A 141 8.03 -4.70 -4.33
CA GLY A 141 6.71 -4.20 -4.73
C GLY A 141 5.60 -4.75 -3.84
N GLU A 142 5.64 -6.03 -3.54
CA GLU A 142 4.69 -6.69 -2.65
C GLU A 142 4.82 -6.16 -1.22
N ARG A 143 6.04 -5.88 -0.76
CA ARG A 143 6.25 -5.22 0.54
C ARG A 143 5.59 -3.85 0.58
N GLU A 144 5.65 -3.06 -0.49
CA GLU A 144 4.97 -1.77 -0.58
C GLU A 144 3.45 -1.93 -0.48
N ASP A 145 2.85 -2.84 -1.26
CA ASP A 145 1.40 -3.15 -1.19
C ASP A 145 0.97 -3.57 0.23
N LEU A 146 1.74 -4.45 0.87
CA LEU A 146 1.42 -4.97 2.20
C LEU A 146 1.61 -3.92 3.29
N CYS A 147 2.63 -3.05 3.18
CA CYS A 147 2.82 -1.94 4.12
C CYS A 147 1.66 -0.94 4.04
N GLU A 148 1.24 -0.55 2.83
CA GLU A 148 0.09 0.34 2.63
C GLU A 148 -1.18 -0.24 3.27
N LEU A 149 -1.45 -1.53 3.04
CA LEU A 149 -2.58 -2.23 3.65
C LEU A 149 -2.48 -2.28 5.19
N ILE A 150 -1.30 -2.50 5.75
CA ILE A 150 -1.08 -2.50 7.21
C ILE A 150 -1.37 -1.11 7.80
N ASP A 151 -0.94 -0.04 7.15
CA ASP A 151 -1.17 1.32 7.62
C ASP A 151 -2.67 1.69 7.56
N GLU A 152 -3.37 1.29 6.49
CA GLU A 152 -4.82 1.44 6.41
C GLU A 152 -5.54 0.71 7.56
N ILE A 153 -5.13 -0.53 7.84
CA ILE A 153 -5.71 -1.32 8.94
C ILE A 153 -5.35 -0.71 10.30
N THR A 154 -4.15 -0.15 10.45
CA THR A 154 -3.69 0.54 11.67
C THR A 154 -4.60 1.72 12.01
N VAL A 155 -4.87 2.58 11.02
CA VAL A 155 -5.80 3.70 11.17
C VAL A 155 -7.22 3.22 11.44
N ALA A 156 -7.69 2.20 10.70
CA ALA A 156 -9.02 1.62 10.91
C ALA A 156 -9.18 0.97 12.29
N ALA A 157 -8.10 0.43 12.87
CA ALA A 157 -8.06 -0.13 14.21
C ALA A 157 -8.03 0.95 15.33
N GLY A 158 -8.05 2.24 14.96
CA GLY A 158 -8.00 3.36 15.88
C GLY A 158 -6.62 3.56 16.52
N LEU A 159 -5.57 3.02 15.93
CA LEU A 159 -4.19 3.31 16.29
C LEU A 159 -3.71 4.53 15.49
N ASN A 160 -2.77 5.29 16.04
CA ASN A 160 -2.15 6.42 15.35
C ASN A 160 -0.80 5.98 14.76
N PRO A 161 -0.62 5.92 13.43
CA PRO A 161 0.65 5.55 12.81
C PRO A 161 1.84 6.36 13.33
N GLU A 162 1.65 7.65 13.65
CA GLU A 162 2.70 8.53 14.17
C GLU A 162 3.31 8.05 15.51
N ASN A 163 2.64 7.14 16.22
CA ASN A 163 3.13 6.59 17.48
C ASN A 163 4.17 5.46 17.28
N TYR A 164 4.41 5.02 16.04
CA TYR A 164 5.23 3.84 15.73
C TYR A 164 6.40 4.21 14.81
N ALA A 165 7.53 3.53 15.00
CA ALA A 165 8.75 3.68 14.19
C ALA A 165 9.17 5.15 13.96
N ASP A 166 9.26 5.95 15.02
CA ASP A 166 9.60 7.38 14.96
C ASP A 166 8.70 8.23 14.04
N GLY A 167 7.46 7.76 13.81
CA GLY A 167 6.46 8.43 13.00
C GLY A 167 6.30 7.86 11.59
N GLU A 168 7.09 6.87 11.21
CA GLU A 168 7.03 6.24 9.88
C GLU A 168 5.85 5.26 9.74
N GLY A 169 5.36 4.71 10.87
CA GLY A 169 4.15 3.88 10.88
C GLY A 169 4.35 2.52 11.52
N LEU A 170 3.25 1.76 11.61
CA LEU A 170 3.29 0.42 12.20
C LEU A 170 3.94 -0.58 11.23
N ALA A 171 3.75 -0.39 9.93
CA ALA A 171 4.35 -1.23 8.90
C ALA A 171 5.89 -1.26 8.96
N ASP A 172 6.55 -0.20 9.43
CA ASP A 172 8.01 -0.17 9.59
C ASP A 172 8.53 -1.04 10.73
N LEU A 173 7.68 -1.38 11.71
CA LEU A 173 8.03 -2.36 12.74
C LEU A 173 8.17 -3.78 12.19
N TRP A 174 7.74 -4.03 10.94
CA TRP A 174 7.85 -5.33 10.30
C TRP A 174 9.25 -5.91 10.38
N ARG A 175 10.31 -5.09 10.17
CA ARG A 175 11.70 -5.59 10.18
C ARG A 175 12.17 -6.09 11.54
N GLU A 176 11.47 -5.69 12.60
CA GLU A 176 11.78 -6.05 13.98
C GLU A 176 11.00 -7.29 14.48
N TRP A 177 10.10 -7.83 13.65
CA TRP A 177 9.29 -9.03 13.90
C TRP A 177 9.73 -10.17 13.00
#